data_AF-A0A6C0DUN6-F1
#
_entry.id   AF-A0A6C0DUN6-F1
#
_cell.length_a   1.000
_cell.length_b   1.000
_cell.length_c   1.000
_cell.angle_alpha   90.00
_cell.angle_beta   90.00
_cell.angle_gamma   90.00
#
_symmetry.space_group_name_H-M   'P 1'
#
loop_
_entity.id
_entity.type
_entity.pdbx_description
1 polymer ?
#
loop_
_entity_poly.entity_id
_entity_poly.type
_entity_poly.pdbx_seq_one_letter_code
_entity_poly.pdbx_strand_id
1 'polypeptide(L)'
;MRTWPSFLSFQGSTDGIFRAISVLLAGVIIVKYSTLFEEGYAQKLTDLYIHPWWRILVVFLALTSALWCPRVGILIALVVFFYLSDMNTLITPFSEL
;
A
#
# COMPACT_ATOMS: atom_id res chain seq x y z
N MET A 1 17.62 -32.92 -3.24
CA MET A 1 17.47 -31.54 -3.75
C MET A 1 16.60 -30.78 -2.76
N ARG A 2 17.17 -29.76 -2.08
CA ARG A 2 16.49 -29.00 -1.03
C ARG A 2 15.45 -28.10 -1.73
N THR A 3 14.19 -28.50 -1.70
CA THR A 3 13.09 -27.73 -2.29
C THR A 3 13.02 -26.39 -1.57
N TRP A 4 13.21 -25.31 -2.32
CA TRP A 4 12.98 -23.97 -1.80
C TRP A 4 11.56 -23.90 -1.23
N PRO A 5 11.35 -23.18 -0.12
CA PRO A 5 10.02 -23.11 0.46
C PRO A 5 9.04 -22.59 -0.59
N SER A 6 7.90 -23.27 -0.75
CA SER A 6 6.87 -22.89 -1.73
C SER A 6 6.34 -21.46 -1.51
N PHE A 7 6.62 -20.87 -0.35
CA PHE A 7 6.31 -19.49 -0.05
C PHE A 7 7.28 -18.46 -0.67
N LEU A 8 8.45 -18.87 -1.15
CA LEU A 8 9.39 -18.02 -1.89
C LEU A 8 9.49 -18.38 -3.37
N SER A 9 8.93 -19.51 -3.80
CA SER A 9 8.92 -19.87 -5.20
C SER A 9 7.91 -18.98 -5.94
N PHE A 10 8.41 -18.08 -6.78
CA PHE A 10 7.66 -17.52 -7.88
C PHE A 10 7.37 -18.66 -8.87
N GLN A 11 6.34 -19.45 -8.60
CA GLN A 11 5.86 -20.46 -9.52
C GLN A 11 5.55 -19.74 -10.84
N GLY A 12 6.12 -20.20 -11.95
CA GLY A 12 6.07 -19.57 -13.30
C GLY A 12 4.68 -19.54 -13.94
N SER A 13 3.64 -19.34 -13.12
CA SER A 13 2.26 -19.08 -13.49
C SER A 13 2.05 -17.56 -13.54
N THR A 14 1.15 -17.12 -14.41
CA THR A 14 0.72 -15.73 -14.61
C THR A 14 0.43 -14.99 -13.29
N ASP A 15 -0.13 -15.69 -12.29
CA ASP A 15 -0.40 -15.16 -10.94
C ASP A 15 0.88 -14.77 -10.17
N GLY A 16 1.99 -15.50 -10.36
CA GLY A 16 3.28 -15.19 -9.74
C GLY A 16 3.89 -13.88 -10.27
N ILE A 17 3.73 -13.61 -11.57
CA ILE A 17 4.20 -12.38 -12.22
C ILE A 17 3.41 -11.18 -11.69
N PHE A 18 2.08 -11.27 -11.65
CA PHE A 18 1.25 -10.18 -11.13
C PHE A 18 1.56 -9.86 -9.67
N ARG A 19 1.79 -10.88 -8.83
CA ARG A 19 2.22 -10.67 -7.43
C ARG A 19 3.56 -9.94 -7.34
N ALA A 20 4.55 -10.32 -8.17
CA ALA A 20 5.84 -9.65 -8.20
C ALA A 20 5.71 -8.18 -8.59
N ILE A 21 4.88 -7.88 -9.60
CA ILE A 21 4.59 -6.51 -10.03
C ILE A 21 3.90 -5.72 -8.92
N SER A 22 2.88 -6.29 -8.26
CA SER A 22 2.19 -5.63 -7.16
C SER A 22 3.12 -5.33 -5.97
N VAL A 23 4.00 -6.27 -5.61
CA VAL A 23 5.04 -6.08 -4.58
C VAL A 23 5.98 -4.93 -4.97
N LEU A 24 6.45 -4.92 -6.22
CA LEU A 24 7.37 -3.89 -6.71
C LEU A 24 6.72 -2.51 -6.71
N LEU A 25 5.48 -2.40 -7.21
CA LEU A 25 4.72 -1.16 -7.21
C LEU A 25 4.44 -0.65 -5.78
N ALA A 26 3.97 -1.53 -4.89
CA ALA A 26 3.76 -1.17 -3.49
C ALA A 26 5.05 -0.71 -2.82
N GLY A 27 6.17 -1.40 -3.09
CA GLY A 27 7.49 -1.02 -2.60
C GLY A 27 7.91 0.37 -3.10
N VAL A 28 7.75 0.66 -4.39
CA VAL A 28 8.05 1.98 -4.97
C VAL A 28 7.19 3.07 -4.31
N ILE A 29 5.91 2.81 -4.07
CA ILE A 29 5.01 3.76 -3.41
C ILE A 29 5.50 4.06 -1.98
N ILE A 30 5.82 3.04 -1.18
CA ILE A 30 6.33 3.22 0.18
C ILE A 30 7.64 4.01 0.16
N VAL A 31 8.56 3.67 -0.74
CA VAL A 31 9.87 4.34 -0.81
C VAL A 31 9.71 5.81 -1.18
N LYS A 32 8.89 6.08 -2.20
CA LYS A 32 8.71 7.41 -2.77
C LYS A 32 7.94 8.35 -1.84
N TYR A 33 6.81 7.89 -1.30
CA TYR A 33 5.90 8.74 -0.54
C TYR A 33 6.10 8.67 0.97
N SER A 34 6.68 7.59 1.51
CA SER A 34 6.65 7.35 2.96
C SER A 34 8.02 7.24 3.64
N THR A 35 9.15 7.19 2.92
CA THR A 35 10.46 6.96 3.58
C THR A 35 11.62 7.83 3.10
N LEU A 36 11.96 7.86 1.80
CA LEU A 36 13.23 8.44 1.35
C LEU A 36 13.12 9.81 0.68
N PHE A 37 11.97 10.12 0.06
CA PHE A 37 11.82 11.33 -0.74
C PHE A 37 10.77 12.31 -0.20
N GLU A 38 9.92 11.88 0.76
CA GLU A 38 8.80 12.65 1.33
C GLU A 38 8.14 13.57 0.29
N GLU A 39 7.92 13.05 -0.92
CA GLU A 39 7.25 13.82 -1.95
C GLU A 39 5.80 14.01 -1.52
N GLY A 40 5.35 15.27 -1.46
CA GLY A 40 3.96 15.59 -1.20
C GLY A 40 3.03 14.83 -2.15
N TYR A 41 1.95 14.28 -1.59
CA TYR A 41 0.94 13.61 -2.39
C TYR A 41 0.34 14.57 -3.41
N ALA A 42 -0.01 14.05 -4.59
CA ALA A 42 -0.63 14.86 -5.63
C ALA A 42 -1.94 15.47 -5.13
N GLN A 43 -2.23 16.72 -5.53
CA GLN A 43 -3.44 17.45 -5.10
C GLN A 43 -4.74 16.66 -5.30
N LYS A 44 -4.85 15.91 -6.41
CA LYS A 44 -6.02 15.06 -6.64
C LYS A 44 -6.19 13.99 -5.56
N LEU A 45 -5.10 13.41 -5.08
CA LEU A 45 -5.15 12.36 -4.06
C LEU A 45 -5.51 12.93 -2.69
N THR A 46 -5.00 14.13 -2.37
CA THR A 46 -5.38 14.86 -1.14
C THR A 46 -6.85 15.26 -1.16
N ASP A 47 -7.38 15.71 -2.30
CA ASP A 47 -8.80 16.03 -2.46
C ASP A 47 -9.68 14.79 -2.28
N LEU A 48 -9.24 13.64 -2.81
CA LEU A 48 -9.94 12.37 -2.65
C LEU A 48 -10.01 11.92 -1.18
N TYR A 49 -8.99 12.21 -0.36
CA TYR A 49 -8.98 11.85 1.07
C TYR A 49 -10.13 12.49 1.88
N ILE A 50 -10.61 13.67 1.46
CA ILE A 50 -11.72 14.37 2.12
C ILE A 50 -13.02 13.57 1.96
N HIS A 51 -13.16 12.84 0.85
CA HIS A 51 -14.36 12.04 0.59
C HIS A 51 -14.35 10.72 1.39
N PRO A 52 -15.36 10.47 2.25
CA PRO A 52 -15.39 9.27 3.09
C PRO A 52 -15.45 7.96 2.28
N TRP A 53 -16.10 7.99 1.11
CA TRP A 53 -16.17 6.87 0.19
C TRP A 53 -14.80 6.42 -0.32
N TRP A 54 -13.87 7.36 -0.51
CA TRP A 54 -12.51 7.02 -0.90
C TRP A 54 -11.80 6.22 0.18
N ARG A 55 -11.95 6.61 1.45
CA ARG A 55 -11.34 5.88 2.58
C ARG A 55 -11.86 4.45 2.65
N ILE A 56 -13.15 4.24 2.41
CA ILE A 56 -13.75 2.89 2.33
C ILE A 56 -13.14 2.08 1.18
N LEU A 57 -12.99 2.67 0.01
CA LEU A 57 -12.36 2.00 -1.14
C LEU A 57 -10.92 1.59 -0.84
N VAL A 58 -10.15 2.46 -0.18
CA VAL A 58 -8.76 2.17 0.21
C VAL A 58 -8.69 1.03 1.24
N VAL A 59 -9.60 0.97 2.20
CA VAL A 59 -9.69 -0.16 3.15
C VAL A 59 -10.10 -1.45 2.43
N PHE A 60 -11.06 -1.36 1.49
CA PHE A 60 -11.49 -2.50 0.69
C PHE A 60 -10.36 -3.04 -0.20
N LEU A 61 -9.51 -2.16 -0.74
CA LEU A 61 -8.29 -2.52 -1.45
C LEU A 61 -7.34 -3.35 -0.55
N ALA A 62 -7.13 -2.92 0.70
CA ALA A 62 -6.31 -3.69 1.64
C ALA A 62 -6.90 -5.09 1.92
N LEU A 63 -8.22 -5.19 2.13
CA LEU A 63 -8.88 -6.48 2.37
C LEU A 63 -8.81 -7.42 1.16
N THR A 64 -9.15 -6.92 -0.02
CA THR A 64 -9.12 -7.72 -1.26
C THR A 64 -7.71 -8.16 -1.63
N SER A 65 -6.70 -7.31 -1.42
CA SER A 65 -5.29 -7.69 -1.63
C SER A 65 -4.81 -8.75 -0.65
N ALA A 66 -5.22 -8.68 0.63
CA ALA A 66 -4.91 -9.70 1.63
C ALA A 66 -5.58 -11.05 1.33
N LEU A 67 -6.82 -11.04 0.83
CA LEU A 67 -7.52 -12.26 0.38
C LEU A 67 -6.86 -12.90 -0.84
N TRP A 68 -6.34 -12.09 -1.79
CA TRP A 68 -5.71 -12.62 -3.00
C TRP A 68 -4.29 -13.16 -2.75
N CYS A 69 -3.46 -12.42 -2.00
CA CYS A 69 -2.14 -12.87 -1.61
C CYS A 69 -1.71 -12.21 -0.29
N PRO A 70 -1.53 -12.98 0.82
CA PRO A 70 -1.18 -12.41 2.12
C PRO A 70 0.06 -11.51 2.10
N ARG A 71 1.03 -11.81 1.23
CA ARG A 71 2.28 -11.04 1.08
C ARG A 71 2.04 -9.67 0.47
N VAL A 72 1.24 -9.62 -0.60
CA VAL A 72 0.83 -8.36 -1.23
C VAL A 72 -0.05 -7.58 -0.24
N GLY A 73 -0.95 -8.27 0.47
CA GLY A 73 -1.81 -7.69 1.49
C GLY A 73 -1.04 -6.93 2.58
N ILE A 74 0.05 -7.49 3.11
CA ILE A 74 0.87 -6.80 4.12
C ILE A 74 1.48 -5.51 3.57
N LEU A 75 2.01 -5.53 2.34
CA LEU A 75 2.59 -4.33 1.73
C LEU A 75 1.54 -3.27 1.44
N ILE A 76 0.39 -3.68 0.90
CA ILE A 76 -0.72 -2.76 0.65
C ILE A 76 -1.27 -2.20 1.97
N ALA A 77 -1.38 -3.01 3.02
CA ALA A 77 -1.79 -2.53 4.34
C ALA A 77 -0.82 -1.47 4.88
N LEU A 78 0.50 -1.65 4.70
CA LEU A 78 1.50 -0.62 5.05
C LEU A 78 1.33 0.66 4.22
N VAL A 79 1.14 0.54 2.90
CA VAL A 79 0.86 1.70 2.02
C VAL A 79 -0.37 2.46 2.50
N VAL A 80 -1.47 1.74 2.78
CA VAL A 80 -2.72 2.32 3.25
C VAL A 80 -2.54 2.98 4.61
N PHE A 81 -1.84 2.32 5.53
CA PHE A 81 -1.54 2.87 6.85
C PHE A 81 -0.79 4.19 6.75
N PHE A 82 0.32 4.23 6.00
CA PHE A 82 1.09 5.45 5.82
C PHE A 82 0.28 6.55 5.13
N TYR A 83 -0.46 6.21 4.08
CA TYR A 83 -1.32 7.15 3.38
C TYR A 83 -2.37 7.80 4.30
N LEU A 84 -3.10 7.01 5.07
CA LEU A 84 -4.13 7.53 5.97
C LEU A 84 -3.52 8.31 7.15
N SER A 85 -2.39 7.83 7.69
CA SER A 85 -1.69 8.49 8.80
C SER A 85 -1.11 9.85 8.39
N ASP A 86 -0.49 9.92 7.21
CA ASP A 86 0.11 11.16 6.70
C ASP A 86 -0.97 12.19 6.38
N MET A 87 -2.02 11.80 5.65
CA MET A 87 -3.16 12.68 5.37
C MET A 87 -3.84 13.19 6.65
N ASN A 88 -3.97 12.36 7.68
CA ASN A 88 -4.53 12.80 8.96
C ASN A 88 -3.63 13.85 9.63
N THR A 89 -2.32 13.64 9.61
CA THR A 89 -1.33 14.57 10.19
C THR A 89 -1.33 15.91 9.43
N LEU A 90 -1.47 15.90 8.10
CA LEU A 90 -1.49 17.11 7.28
C LEU A 90 -2.76 17.95 7.46
N ILE A 91 -3.90 17.33 7.81
CA ILE A 91 -5.19 18.03 7.98
C ILE A 91 -5.37 18.54 9.42
N THR A 92 -4.65 18.00 10.39
CA THR A 92 -4.58 18.53 11.77
C THR A 92 -3.17 19.05 12.08
N PRO A 93 -2.78 20.24 11.58
CA PRO A 93 -1.43 20.77 11.75
C PRO A 93 -1.10 21.18 13.21
N PHE A 94 -2.08 21.18 14.11
CA PHE A 94 -1.89 21.49 15.52
C PHE A 94 -2.54 20.40 16.38
N SER A 95 -1.73 19.69 17.16
CA SER A 95 -2.20 19.15 18.44
C SER A 95 -2.55 20.37 19.27
N GLU A 96 -3.82 20.60 19.57
CA GLU A 96 -4.23 21.58 20.58
C GLU A 96 -3.69 21.10 21.94
N LEU A 97 -2.46 21.52 22.25
CA LEU A 97 -1.82 21.45 23.56
C LEU A 97 -1.20 22.82 23.84
#